data_AF-A0A6I9PC30-F1
#
_entry.id   AF-A0A6I9PC30-F1
#
_cell.length_a   1.000
_cell.length_b   1.000
_cell.length_c   1.000
_cell.angle_alpha   90.00
_cell.angle_beta   90.00
_cell.angle_gamma   90.00
#
_symmetry.space_group_name_H-M   'P 1'
#
loop_
_entity.id
_entity.type
_entity.pdbx_description
1 polymer ?
#
loop_
_entity_poly.entity_id
_entity_poly.type
_entity_poly.pdbx_seq_one_letter_code
_entity_poly.pdbx_strand_id
1 'polypeptide(L)'
;MYFVRHNSHQLSRIYPSGQRLQSSNYNPQEMWNAGCQIVALNFQTPGEQMDLNRGRFLQNSQCGYMLKPPFMCQPDTKFNPENVGGGPGHRPVLLTFR
;
A
#
# COMPACT_ATOMS: atom_id res chain seq x y z
N MET A 1 -11.28 7.96 -1.91
CA MET A 1 -12.30 6.99 -2.39
C MET A 1 -12.20 6.64 -3.88
N TYR A 2 -12.21 7.60 -4.81
CA TYR A 2 -12.22 7.31 -6.27
C TYR A 2 -11.09 6.38 -6.73
N PHE A 3 -9.87 6.59 -6.21
CA PHE A 3 -8.70 5.79 -6.57
C PHE A 3 -8.80 4.33 -6.10
N VAL A 4 -9.34 4.08 -4.90
CA VAL A 4 -9.54 2.71 -4.37
C VAL A 4 -10.50 1.93 -5.26
N ARG A 5 -11.61 2.56 -5.68
CA ARG A 5 -12.58 1.96 -6.61
C ARG A 5 -11.94 1.66 -7.96
N HIS A 6 -11.21 2.61 -8.54
CA HIS A 6 -10.48 2.38 -9.79
C HIS A 6 -9.55 1.16 -9.67
N ASN A 7 -8.78 1.08 -8.58
CA ASN A 7 -7.85 -0.02 -8.32
C ASN A 7 -8.51 -1.37 -7.97
N SER A 8 -9.83 -1.43 -7.83
CA SER A 8 -10.54 -2.72 -7.73
C SER A 8 -10.72 -3.40 -9.09
N HIS A 9 -10.59 -2.66 -10.20
CA HIS A 9 -10.80 -3.16 -11.56
C HIS A 9 -9.64 -2.91 -12.52
N GLN A 10 -8.79 -1.92 -12.22
CA GLN A 10 -7.66 -1.54 -13.07
C GLN A 10 -6.36 -1.58 -12.28
N LEU A 11 -5.23 -1.69 -12.97
CA LEU A 11 -3.90 -1.68 -12.38
C LEU A 11 -3.30 -0.29 -12.43
N SER A 12 -2.82 0.21 -11.29
CA SER A 12 -2.05 1.44 -11.18
C SER A 12 -0.58 1.14 -10.87
N ARG A 13 0.32 1.79 -11.62
CA ARG A 13 1.75 1.81 -11.35
C ARG A 13 2.20 3.19 -10.88
N ILE A 14 2.90 3.24 -9.75
CA ILE A 14 3.41 4.47 -9.12
C ILE A 14 4.94 4.41 -9.09
N TYR A 15 5.59 5.54 -9.29
CA TYR A 15 7.06 5.67 -9.25
C TYR A 15 7.48 6.85 -8.35
N PRO A 16 8.72 6.84 -7.85
CA PRO A 16 9.30 8.02 -7.22
C PRO A 16 9.28 9.21 -8.20
N SER A 17 9.06 10.42 -7.68
CA SER A 17 9.18 11.66 -8.47
C SER A 17 10.57 11.79 -9.07
N GLY A 18 10.66 12.28 -10.32
CA GLY A 18 11.93 12.56 -11.00
C GLY A 18 12.80 13.61 -10.28
N GLN A 19 12.23 14.40 -9.36
CA GLN A 19 12.98 15.32 -8.50
C GLN A 19 13.86 14.61 -7.46
N ARG A 20 13.68 13.30 -7.25
CA ARG A 20 14.47 12.49 -6.32
C ARG A 20 15.79 12.06 -6.97
N LEU A 21 16.64 13.05 -7.27
CA LEU A 21 17.91 12.86 -7.98
C LEU A 21 18.87 11.91 -7.26
N GLN A 22 18.76 11.79 -5.93
CA GLN A 22 19.54 10.87 -5.10
C GLN A 22 18.88 9.50 -4.91
N SER A 23 17.90 9.14 -5.75
CA SER A 23 17.17 7.86 -5.68
C SER A 23 16.44 7.60 -4.36
N SER A 24 16.10 8.63 -3.58
CA SER A 24 15.33 8.44 -2.35
C SER A 24 13.95 7.81 -2.62
N ASN A 25 13.43 7.07 -1.65
CA ASN A 25 12.12 6.42 -1.75
C ASN A 25 11.03 7.26 -1.05
N TYR A 26 9.79 7.12 -1.50
CA TYR A 26 8.58 7.62 -0.81
C TYR A 26 7.98 6.50 0.04
N ASN A 27 7.10 6.84 0.99
CA ASN A 27 6.43 5.82 1.81
C ASN A 27 5.45 4.99 0.94
N PRO A 28 5.70 3.69 0.70
CA PRO A 28 4.84 2.88 -0.16
C PRO A 28 3.45 2.62 0.46
N GLN A 29 3.31 2.76 1.79
CA GLN A 29 2.05 2.50 2.49
C GLN A 29 0.91 3.41 2.03
N GLU A 30 1.21 4.67 1.70
CA GLU A 30 0.21 5.62 1.21
C GLU A 30 -0.43 5.12 -0.09
N MET A 31 0.37 4.59 -1.00
CA MET A 31 -0.13 4.07 -2.28
C MET A 31 -0.81 2.70 -2.12
N TRP A 32 -0.33 1.85 -1.22
CA TRP A 32 -1.04 0.61 -0.88
C TRP A 32 -2.40 0.89 -0.24
N ASN A 33 -2.53 1.92 0.61
CA ASN A 33 -3.81 2.37 1.19
C ASN A 33 -4.79 2.85 0.10
N ALA A 34 -4.29 3.43 -0.99
CA ALA A 34 -5.09 3.80 -2.16
C ALA A 34 -5.42 2.61 -3.08
N GLY A 35 -4.91 1.41 -2.77
CA GLY A 35 -5.17 0.18 -3.52
C GLY A 35 -4.24 -0.07 -4.70
N CYS A 36 -3.21 0.74 -4.90
CA CYS A 36 -2.24 0.60 -5.99
C CYS A 36 -1.49 -0.73 -5.89
N GLN A 37 -1.30 -1.40 -7.02
CA GLN A 37 -0.73 -2.73 -7.09
C GLN A 37 0.79 -2.70 -7.33
N ILE A 38 1.24 -1.79 -8.20
CA ILE A 38 2.65 -1.72 -8.62
C ILE A 38 3.26 -0.43 -8.06
N VAL A 39 3.62 -0.47 -6.78
CA VAL A 39 4.22 0.66 -6.04
C VAL A 39 5.74 0.54 -6.16
N ALA A 40 6.32 1.15 -7.21
CA ALA A 40 7.73 1.01 -7.52
C ALA A 40 8.60 1.84 -6.58
N LEU A 41 9.70 1.23 -6.14
CA LEU A 41 10.74 1.83 -5.31
C LEU A 41 12.11 1.61 -5.96
N ASN A 42 13.08 2.42 -5.57
CA ASN A 42 14.48 2.30 -5.91
C ASN A 42 15.13 1.22 -5.02
N PHE A 43 15.30 0.00 -5.55
CA PHE A 43 15.83 -1.16 -4.80
C PHE A 43 17.30 -1.01 -4.37
N GLN A 44 18.05 -0.15 -5.07
CA GLN A 44 19.44 0.18 -4.75
C GLN A 44 19.59 1.03 -3.48
N THR A 45 18.51 1.69 -3.03
CA THR A 45 18.55 2.63 -1.91
C THR A 45 17.95 1.97 -0.66
N PRO A 46 18.76 1.61 0.35
CA PRO A 46 18.26 1.09 1.62
C PRO A 46 17.54 2.18 2.43
N GLY A 47 16.77 1.77 3.42
CA GLY A 47 16.04 2.65 4.33
C GLY A 47 14.64 2.14 4.65
N GLU A 48 13.96 2.84 5.54
CA GLU A 48 12.65 2.46 6.09
C GLU A 48 11.63 2.06 5.01
N GLN A 49 11.55 2.80 3.91
CA GLN A 49 10.60 2.53 2.83
C GLN A 49 10.88 1.19 2.13
N MET A 50 12.16 0.84 1.99
CA MET A 50 12.59 -0.44 1.44
C MET A 50 12.43 -1.57 2.45
N ASP A 51 12.66 -1.31 3.74
CA ASP A 51 12.45 -2.27 4.82
C ASP A 51 10.97 -2.66 4.94
N LEU A 52 10.06 -1.67 4.85
CA LEU A 52 8.62 -1.90 4.77
C LEU A 52 8.24 -2.76 3.55
N ASN A 53 8.81 -2.46 2.38
CA ASN A 53 8.56 -3.24 1.16
C ASN A 53 9.04 -4.68 1.29
N ARG A 54 10.26 -4.90 1.79
CA ARG A 54 10.80 -6.24 2.05
C ARG A 54 9.92 -6.98 3.06
N GLY A 55 9.61 -6.37 4.20
CA GLY A 55 8.77 -6.96 5.24
C GLY A 55 7.39 -7.40 4.72
N ARG A 56 6.73 -6.55 3.92
CA ARG A 56 5.42 -6.87 3.32
C ARG A 56 5.48 -8.09 2.41
N PHE A 57 6.47 -8.17 1.53
CA PHE A 57 6.58 -9.24 0.52
C PHE A 57 7.33 -10.49 1.00
N LEU A 58 7.77 -10.55 2.26
CA LEU A 58 8.18 -11.80 2.90
C LEU A 58 6.99 -12.75 3.11
N GLN A 59 5.80 -12.18 3.29
CA GLN A 59 4.56 -12.95 3.41
C GLN A 59 4.21 -13.66 2.09
N ASN A 60 3.28 -14.61 2.16
CA ASN A 60 2.83 -15.40 1.00
C ASN A 60 4.00 -16.07 0.25
N SER A 61 4.89 -16.71 1.01
CA SER A 61 6.02 -17.50 0.49
C SER A 61 6.96 -16.74 -0.44
N GLN A 62 7.13 -15.43 -0.22
CA GLN A 62 8.05 -14.58 -1.00
C GLN A 62 7.74 -14.55 -2.51
N CYS A 63 6.52 -14.87 -2.93
CA CYS A 63 6.18 -14.92 -4.35
C CYS A 63 6.07 -13.54 -5.02
N GLY A 64 6.19 -12.45 -4.25
CA GLY A 64 6.05 -11.08 -4.75
C GLY A 64 4.60 -10.59 -4.87
N TYR A 65 3.61 -11.40 -4.46
CA TYR A 65 2.19 -11.02 -4.49
C TYR A 65 1.56 -11.12 -3.10
N MET A 66 0.77 -10.11 -2.74
CA MET A 66 -0.02 -10.06 -1.53
C MET A 66 -1.47 -9.70 -1.87
N LEU A 67 -2.42 -10.53 -1.45
CA LEU A 67 -3.83 -10.26 -1.69
C LEU A 67 -4.28 -9.03 -0.91
N LYS A 68 -4.97 -8.10 -1.58
CA LYS A 68 -5.55 -6.92 -0.93
C LYS A 68 -6.65 -7.33 0.06
N PRO A 69 -6.90 -6.55 1.13
CA PRO A 69 -8.06 -6.78 1.99
C PRO A 69 -9.37 -6.80 1.21
N PRO A 70 -10.35 -7.66 1.56
CA PRO A 70 -11.60 -7.81 0.80
C PRO A 70 -12.36 -6.50 0.56
N PHE A 71 -12.34 -5.58 1.54
CA PHE A 71 -13.00 -4.28 1.43
C PHE A 71 -12.37 -3.34 0.39
N MET A 72 -11.19 -3.64 -0.15
CA MET A 72 -10.54 -2.89 -1.24
C MET A 72 -10.68 -3.58 -2.61
N CYS A 73 -11.31 -4.75 -2.65
CA CYS A 73 -11.52 -5.54 -3.87
C CYS A 73 -12.93 -5.37 -4.44
N GLN A 74 -13.86 -4.75 -3.70
CA GLN A 74 -15.24 -4.58 -4.15
C GLN A 74 -15.39 -3.34 -5.06
N PRO A 75 -16.09 -3.46 -6.21
CA PRO A 75 -16.37 -2.35 -7.14
C PRO A 75 -17.00 -1.13 -6.47
N ASP A 76 -17.93 -1.39 -5.56
CA ASP A 76 -18.78 -0.43 -4.89
C ASP A 76 -18.20 0.06 -3.56
N THR A 77 -16.97 -0.35 -3.23
CA THR A 77 -16.32 -0.05 -1.95
C THR A 77 -16.46 1.42 -1.57
N LYS A 78 -16.81 1.64 -0.30
CA LYS A 78 -16.87 2.96 0.34
C LYS A 78 -15.63 3.24 1.19
N PHE A 79 -14.61 2.38 1.10
CA PHE A 79 -13.35 2.59 1.82
C PHE A 79 -12.69 3.90 1.38
N ASN A 80 -12.27 4.69 2.37
CA ASN A 80 -11.55 5.93 2.16
C ASN A 80 -10.32 5.94 3.08
N PRO A 81 -9.09 5.95 2.54
CA PRO A 81 -7.88 5.89 3.37
C PRO A 81 -7.72 7.09 4.30
N GLU A 82 -8.33 8.24 3.96
CA GLU A 82 -8.32 9.44 4.81
C GLU A 82 -9.35 9.40 5.96
N ASN A 83 -10.27 8.43 5.96
CA ASN A 83 -11.26 8.30 7.03
C ASN A 83 -10.79 7.31 8.10
N VAL A 84 -10.13 7.84 9.13
CA VAL A 84 -9.59 7.06 10.25
C VAL A 84 -10.63 6.67 11.31
N GLY A 85 -11.81 7.30 11.31
CA GLY A 85 -12.82 7.18 12.38
C GLY A 85 -13.85 6.07 12.19
N GLY A 86 -13.80 5.32 11.08
CA GLY A 86 -14.72 4.23 10.80
C GLY A 86 -14.89 3.98 9.30
N GLY A 87 -15.23 2.74 8.91
CA GLY A 87 -15.40 2.36 7.50
C GLY A 87 -15.35 0.85 7.26
N PRO A 88 -15.49 0.40 6.01
CA PRO A 88 -15.33 -1.01 5.66
C PRO A 88 -14.00 -1.57 6.17
N GLY A 89 -14.05 -2.67 6.92
CA GLY A 89 -12.86 -3.31 7.49
C GLY A 89 -12.33 -2.69 8.80
N HIS A 90 -12.96 -1.62 9.31
CA HIS A 90 -12.57 -1.02 10.59
C HIS A 90 -12.82 -1.99 11.77
N ARG A 91 -11.74 -2.52 12.34
CA ARG A 91 -11.74 -3.43 13.49
C ARG A 91 -10.60 -3.01 14.42
N PRO A 92 -10.84 -2.12 15.40
CA PRO A 92 -9.78 -1.65 16.29
C PRO A 92 -9.23 -2.81 17.13
N VAL A 93 -7.91 -2.86 17.27
CA VAL A 93 -7.18 -3.83 18.09
C VAL A 93 -6.14 -3.07 18.92
N LEU A 94 -6.05 -3.37 20.21
CA LEU A 94 -4.99 -2.85 21.07
C LEU A 94 -3.73 -3.71 20.91
N LEU A 95 -2.64 -3.09 20.47
CA LEU A 95 -1.32 -3.72 20.41
C LEU A 95 -0.42 -3.11 21.50
N THR A 96 0.03 -3.93 22.43
CA THR A 96 0.95 -3.52 23.51
C THR A 96 2.28 -4.23 23.33
N PHE A 97 3.36 -3.45 23.27
CA PHE A 97 4.73 -3.96 23.37
C PHE A 97 5.14 -3.87 24.84
N ARG A 98 5.69 -4.95 25.40
CA ARG A 98 6.24 -5.00 26.75
C ARG A 98 7.75 -5.05 26.68
#